data_AF-A0A4X1TGV7-F1
#
_entry.id   AF-A0A4X1TGV7-F1
#
_cell.length_a   1.000
_cell.length_b   1.000
_cell.length_c   1.000
_cell.angle_alpha   90.00
_cell.angle_beta   90.00
_cell.angle_gamma   90.00
#
_symmetry.space_group_name_H-M   'P 1'
#
loop_
_entity.id
_entity.type
_entity.pdbx_description
1 polymer ?
#
loop_
_entity_poly.entity_id
_entity_poly.type
_entity_poly.pdbx_seq_one_letter_code
_entity_poly.pdbx_strand_id
1 'polypeptide(L)'
;MTEATHNFLLPVFMSFDSTKETVSTAAPKAQESSKSSTSVMTEKQREEEEWESINVLLMTHGLKPLSLVKRTDMKDLIIFDKQSSQRMRENLKTLMEETSRQQNMIRELIETNTQLKNELQLEQSRAADQEQRANDLEQIMESVKSKIGEMEDESLNRVCQQQNKIGELQKEHKALQAKCQHYKKKRMEQQETIASLQKDIYRLTKEEEERIVTQNRVFSYLCKRVPHTILDRQLLCLIDYYESKIRKLRRQRPTQHELRLYKQQVKKLEKALKKNIKLQDIISQKKAEDKEEKDEPSRDKQHQALMDQRYFQVLSSINSIIHNPRAPVTIYKQSKGGAQHFSKDIVQDCGFEHLVPIIEMWADQLTSLKDLYKSLKILSAELVPWHNLKKQDENEGIKVEDLLFMVDTMLEELENKEKDSNMPDFQILQAIVSHFQKLFDVPSLTGVYPRMNEVYTRLGEMNNAVRNLQELLELDSSSSLCVLVSTVGKLCRLINEDVTEKVMQVLGPEDLQSIINKLEEHEEFFPAFQAFTNDLLEILEIDDLDAIVPAVRKLKILSY
;
A
#
# COMPACT_ATOMS: atom_id res chain seq x y z
N MET A 1 29.04 3.17 -0.12
CA MET A 1 29.99 2.90 0.97
C MET A 1 30.85 1.74 0.56
N THR A 2 32.05 2.03 0.07
CA THR A 2 33.07 1.07 -0.34
C THR A 2 34.26 1.29 0.59
N GLU A 3 34.57 0.28 1.40
CA GLU A 3 35.73 0.23 2.28
C GLU A 3 37.02 0.22 1.43
N ALA A 4 37.81 1.29 1.53
CA ALA A 4 39.17 1.34 1.00
C ALA A 4 40.13 1.30 2.20
N THR A 5 40.67 0.10 2.44
CA THR A 5 41.67 -0.21 3.46
C THR A 5 43.01 0.41 3.07
N HIS A 6 43.38 1.54 3.66
CA HIS A 6 44.71 2.13 3.50
C HIS A 6 45.67 1.58 4.55
N ASN A 7 46.55 0.68 4.11
CA ASN A 7 47.71 0.19 4.85
C ASN A 7 48.75 1.32 5.01
N PHE A 8 49.00 1.76 6.24
CA PHE A 8 50.13 2.61 6.59
C PHE A 8 51.31 1.74 7.04
N LEU A 9 52.40 1.74 6.25
CA LEU A 9 53.70 1.19 6.63
C LEU A 9 54.64 2.37 6.94
N LEU A 10 54.98 2.52 8.22
CA LEU A 10 55.97 3.45 8.76
C LEU A 10 57.39 2.95 8.45
N PRO A 11 58.34 3.82 8.03
CA PRO A 11 59.77 3.51 8.08
C PRO A 11 60.34 3.86 9.45
N VAL A 12 60.90 2.85 10.13
CA VAL A 12 61.71 2.99 11.34
C VAL A 12 63.12 3.45 10.95
N PHE A 13 63.60 4.50 11.61
CA PHE A 13 65.01 4.93 11.56
C PHE A 13 65.78 4.45 12.81
N MET A 14 67.09 4.28 12.60
CA MET A 14 68.22 4.21 13.53
C MET A 14 68.72 2.83 13.99
N SER A 15 69.90 2.46 13.46
CA SER A 15 70.97 1.83 14.23
C SER A 15 72.33 2.21 13.61
N PHE A 16 73.11 2.98 14.36
CA PHE A 16 74.54 3.24 14.15
C PHE A 16 75.32 2.30 15.09
N ASP A 17 76.31 1.56 14.57
CA ASP A 17 77.55 1.17 15.27
C ASP A 17 78.52 0.54 14.25
N SER A 18 79.61 1.21 13.87
CA SER A 18 80.92 1.26 14.54
C SER A 18 81.84 0.07 14.18
N THR A 19 82.70 0.34 13.20
CA THR A 19 83.85 -0.45 12.78
C THR A 19 84.95 -0.41 13.86
N LYS A 20 85.35 -1.58 14.36
CA LYS A 20 86.59 -1.79 15.12
C LYS A 20 87.74 -2.02 14.14
N GLU A 21 88.74 -1.15 14.16
CA GLU A 21 90.10 -1.47 13.69
C GLU A 21 91.09 -1.24 14.83
N THR A 22 91.92 -2.25 15.05
CA THR A 22 92.89 -2.43 16.13
C THR A 22 94.23 -1.75 15.85
N VAL A 23 94.85 -1.24 16.92
CA VAL A 23 96.09 -0.46 16.95
C VAL A 23 97.33 -1.31 17.29
N SER A 24 98.45 -1.01 16.60
CA SER A 24 99.89 -1.15 16.96
C SER A 24 100.48 -2.57 17.14
N THR A 25 101.77 -2.86 16.87
CA THR A 25 103.00 -2.07 17.11
C THR A 25 104.19 -2.76 16.41
N ALA A 26 105.13 -2.01 15.81
CA ALA A 26 106.54 -2.40 15.73
C ALA A 26 107.44 -1.19 15.40
N ALA A 27 108.39 -0.91 16.28
CA ALA A 27 109.34 0.20 16.25
C ALA A 27 110.69 -0.22 15.58
N PRO A 28 111.61 0.73 15.31
CA PRO A 28 112.47 0.74 14.11
C PRO A 28 113.94 0.38 14.36
N LYS A 29 114.73 0.25 13.28
CA LYS A 29 116.20 0.29 13.31
C LYS A 29 116.76 1.42 12.45
N ALA A 30 117.79 2.05 13.00
CA ALA A 30 118.42 3.30 12.62
C ALA A 30 119.22 3.25 11.30
N GLN A 31 119.26 4.39 10.62
CA GLN A 31 120.43 4.82 9.84
C GLN A 31 120.43 6.36 9.78
N GLU A 32 121.31 6.95 10.58
CA GLU A 32 121.58 8.38 10.67
C GLU A 32 122.48 8.85 9.51
N SER A 33 122.41 10.17 9.28
CA SER A 33 123.47 11.03 8.74
C SER A 33 123.40 11.56 7.29
N SER A 34 122.29 11.41 6.55
CA SER A 34 122.11 12.13 5.25
C SER A 34 120.68 12.61 4.93
N LYS A 35 119.77 12.66 5.92
CA LYS A 35 118.33 12.98 5.72
C LYS A 35 117.84 14.33 6.26
N SER A 36 118.64 15.09 7.01
CA SER A 36 118.10 16.29 7.70
C SER A 36 117.73 17.44 6.76
N SER A 37 118.51 17.70 5.70
CA SER A 37 118.21 18.82 4.78
C SER A 37 117.05 18.53 3.81
N THR A 38 116.90 17.27 3.36
CA THR A 38 115.77 16.84 2.51
C THR A 38 114.48 16.68 3.31
N SER A 39 114.55 16.19 4.56
CA SER A 39 113.39 16.10 5.47
C SER A 39 112.80 17.49 5.79
N VAL A 40 113.66 18.47 6.09
CA VAL A 40 113.21 19.84 6.44
C VAL A 40 112.64 20.59 5.23
N MET A 41 113.18 20.39 4.02
CA MET A 41 112.59 20.95 2.80
C MET A 41 111.21 20.34 2.49
N THR A 42 111.05 19.02 2.63
CA THR A 42 109.75 18.36 2.43
C THR A 42 108.72 18.73 3.51
N GLU A 43 109.16 19.05 4.73
CA GLU A 43 108.25 19.51 5.79
C GLU A 43 107.77 20.94 5.55
N LYS A 44 108.65 21.85 5.11
CA LYS A 44 108.25 23.23 4.79
C LYS A 44 107.27 23.29 3.62
N GLN A 45 107.49 22.48 2.59
CA GLN A 45 106.54 22.36 1.46
C GLN A 45 105.18 21.81 1.92
N ARG A 46 105.16 20.82 2.80
CA ARG A 46 103.90 20.32 3.39
C ARG A 46 103.16 21.39 4.20
N GLU A 47 103.86 22.21 4.98
CA GLU A 47 103.21 23.30 5.71
C GLU A 47 102.65 24.38 4.77
N GLU A 48 103.35 24.69 3.68
CA GLU A 48 102.87 25.61 2.64
C GLU A 48 101.62 25.04 1.93
N GLU A 49 101.58 23.74 1.64
CA GLU A 49 100.40 23.05 1.06
C GLU A 49 99.20 23.01 2.03
N GLU A 50 99.43 22.78 3.32
CA GLU A 50 98.38 22.81 4.35
C GLU A 50 97.78 24.21 4.52
N TRP A 51 98.61 25.25 4.48
CA TRP A 51 98.13 26.64 4.50
C TRP A 51 97.38 27.00 3.23
N GLU A 52 97.81 26.51 2.07
CA GLU A 52 97.08 26.70 0.80
C GLU A 52 95.70 26.03 0.86
N SER A 53 95.60 24.83 1.43
CA SER A 53 94.32 24.15 1.66
C SER A 53 93.38 24.94 2.58
N ILE A 54 93.91 25.57 3.63
CA ILE A 54 93.12 26.42 4.54
C ILE A 54 92.72 27.73 3.86
N ASN A 55 93.60 28.31 3.05
CA ASN A 55 93.30 29.50 2.26
C ASN A 55 92.17 29.27 1.26
N VAL A 56 92.10 28.08 0.66
CA VAL A 56 90.96 27.67 -0.18
C VAL A 56 89.66 27.63 0.65
N LEU A 57 89.66 27.07 1.86
CA LEU A 57 88.48 27.10 2.75
C LEU A 57 88.10 28.54 3.13
N LEU A 58 89.07 29.36 3.53
CA LEU A 58 88.85 30.76 3.89
C LEU A 58 88.22 31.54 2.73
N MET A 59 88.74 31.38 1.52
CA MET A 59 88.20 32.00 0.31
C MET A 59 86.80 31.50 -0.03
N THR A 60 86.51 30.21 0.20
CA THR A 60 85.17 29.63 0.02
C THR A 60 84.14 30.26 0.96
N HIS A 61 84.58 30.74 2.13
CA HIS A 61 83.77 31.52 3.07
C HIS A 61 83.90 33.04 2.92
N GLY A 62 84.57 33.53 1.87
CA GLY A 62 84.72 34.97 1.57
C GLY A 62 85.76 35.71 2.43
N LEU A 63 86.63 34.99 3.12
CA LEU A 63 87.72 35.53 3.94
C LEU A 63 89.02 35.65 3.12
N LYS A 64 89.91 36.57 3.53
CA LYS A 64 91.20 36.80 2.84
C LYS A 64 92.19 35.66 3.13
N PRO A 65 93.00 35.23 2.13
CA PRO A 65 94.01 34.20 2.32
C PRO A 65 95.18 34.71 3.17
N LEU A 66 95.74 33.79 3.97
CA LEU A 66 96.89 34.01 4.83
C LEU A 66 98.18 33.75 4.05
N SER A 67 99.17 34.65 4.16
CA SER A 67 100.46 34.52 3.48
C SER A 67 101.60 34.21 4.46
N LEU A 68 102.49 33.29 4.08
CA LEU A 68 103.71 33.02 4.85
C LEU A 68 104.75 34.13 4.58
N VAL A 69 105.02 34.97 5.58
CA VAL A 69 106.01 36.05 5.48
C VAL A 69 107.43 35.49 5.51
N LYS A 70 108.23 35.80 4.48
CA LYS A 70 109.67 35.43 4.43
C LYS A 70 110.48 36.40 5.31
N ARG A 71 111.54 35.89 5.96
CA ARG A 71 112.36 36.50 7.02
C ARG A 71 113.05 37.84 6.67
N THR A 72 112.32 38.89 6.30
CA THR A 72 112.94 40.19 5.97
C THR A 72 112.49 41.34 6.86
N ASP A 73 111.35 41.27 7.55
CA ASP A 73 110.97 42.25 8.57
C ASP A 73 110.19 41.58 9.70
N MET A 74 110.79 41.47 10.89
CA MET A 74 110.28 40.68 12.03
C MET A 74 109.89 41.55 13.23
N LYS A 75 109.84 42.88 13.08
CA LYS A 75 109.72 43.80 14.22
C LYS A 75 108.28 43.97 14.74
N ASP A 76 107.26 43.65 13.93
CA ASP A 76 105.84 43.81 14.28
C ASP A 76 105.01 42.53 14.07
N LEU A 77 105.64 41.35 13.95
CA LEU A 77 104.97 40.08 13.65
C LEU A 77 105.11 39.07 14.79
N ILE A 78 103.98 38.44 15.16
CA ILE A 78 103.95 37.31 16.09
C ILE A 78 104.41 36.05 15.33
N ILE A 79 105.55 35.50 15.74
CA ILE A 79 106.13 34.30 15.12
C ILE A 79 105.62 33.09 15.88
N PHE A 80 104.90 32.22 15.18
CA PHE A 80 104.49 30.94 15.74
C PHE A 80 105.63 29.94 15.67
N ASP A 81 105.85 29.19 16.75
CA ASP A 81 106.61 27.95 16.67
C ASP A 81 105.80 26.89 15.87
N LYS A 82 106.49 25.86 15.39
CA LYS A 82 105.91 24.81 14.54
C LYS A 82 104.65 24.19 15.17
N GLN A 83 104.66 23.93 16.47
CA GLN A 83 103.56 23.28 17.17
C GLN A 83 102.36 24.22 17.34
N SER A 84 102.61 25.51 17.57
CA SER A 84 101.53 26.52 17.64
C SER A 84 100.93 26.84 16.26
N SER A 85 101.75 26.84 15.21
CA SER A 85 101.28 27.02 13.83
C SER A 85 100.40 25.85 13.38
N GLN A 86 100.82 24.62 13.67
CA GLN A 86 100.02 23.41 13.39
C GLN A 86 98.69 23.43 14.15
N ARG A 87 98.69 23.76 15.45
CA ARG A 87 97.46 23.91 16.22
C ARG A 87 96.54 25.00 15.67
N MET A 88 97.09 26.12 15.21
CA MET A 88 96.29 27.18 14.58
C MET A 88 95.66 26.71 13.26
N ARG A 89 96.41 25.96 12.44
CA ARG A 89 95.90 25.37 11.19
C ARG A 89 94.76 24.37 11.45
N GLU A 90 94.95 23.45 12.40
CA GLU A 90 93.94 22.49 12.81
C GLU A 90 92.69 23.20 13.34
N ASN A 91 92.85 24.19 14.22
CA ASN A 91 91.73 24.98 14.74
C ASN A 91 90.98 25.72 13.63
N LEU A 92 91.68 26.42 12.71
CA LEU A 92 91.05 27.11 11.59
C LEU A 92 90.32 26.16 10.65
N LYS A 93 90.92 25.00 10.35
CA LYS A 93 90.29 23.96 9.54
C LYS A 93 89.00 23.45 10.18
N THR A 94 89.05 23.05 11.45
CA THR A 94 87.85 22.59 12.19
C THR A 94 86.77 23.67 12.28
N LEU A 95 87.15 24.94 12.47
CA LEU A 95 86.21 26.06 12.53
C LEU A 95 85.51 26.29 11.19
N MET A 96 86.24 26.23 10.08
CA MET A 96 85.65 26.41 8.75
C MET A 96 84.77 25.23 8.34
N GLU A 97 85.18 23.99 8.66
CA GLU A 97 84.36 22.79 8.47
C GLU A 97 83.07 22.85 9.30
N GLU A 98 83.15 23.28 10.56
CA GLU A 98 81.98 23.47 11.42
C GLU A 98 81.08 24.61 10.92
N THR A 99 81.66 25.71 10.41
CA THR A 99 80.90 26.81 9.81
C THR A 99 80.16 26.35 8.55
N SER A 100 80.80 25.56 7.70
CA SER A 100 80.17 24.90 6.54
C SER A 100 79.01 24.00 6.96
N ARG A 101 79.20 23.18 7.99
CA ARG A 101 78.16 22.30 8.54
C ARG A 101 76.96 23.09 9.06
N GLN A 102 77.21 24.18 9.80
CA GLN A 102 76.17 25.06 10.30
C GLN A 102 75.41 25.78 9.17
N GLN A 103 76.11 26.28 8.15
CA GLN A 103 75.47 26.89 6.97
C GLN A 103 74.59 25.90 6.21
N ASN A 104 75.02 24.64 6.07
CA ASN A 104 74.21 23.58 5.47
C ASN A 104 72.96 23.29 6.29
N MET A 105 73.10 23.11 7.60
CA MET A 105 71.98 22.86 8.50
C MET A 105 70.97 24.02 8.48
N ILE A 106 71.44 25.27 8.48
CA ILE A 106 70.55 26.45 8.39
C ILE A 106 69.80 26.46 7.05
N ARG A 107 70.48 26.15 5.94
CA ARG A 107 69.85 26.06 4.62
C ARG A 107 68.77 24.97 4.57
N GLU A 108 69.08 23.78 5.07
CA GLU A 108 68.12 22.67 5.15
C GLU A 108 66.93 23.03 6.07
N LEU A 109 67.18 23.72 7.18
CA LEU A 109 66.12 24.23 8.06
C LEU A 109 65.23 25.26 7.36
N ILE A 110 65.81 26.17 6.57
CA ILE A 110 65.03 27.15 5.79
C ILE A 110 64.19 26.42 4.74
N GLU A 111 64.79 25.50 3.99
CA GLU A 111 64.11 24.75 2.93
C GLU A 111 62.95 23.92 3.51
N THR A 112 63.19 23.16 4.57
CA THR A 112 62.15 22.40 5.28
C THR A 112 61.07 23.30 5.87
N ASN A 113 61.40 24.46 6.45
CA ASN A 113 60.41 25.40 6.95
C ASN A 113 59.54 25.97 5.82
N THR A 114 60.13 26.31 4.67
CA THR A 114 59.38 26.77 3.50
C THR A 114 58.47 25.68 2.93
N GLN A 115 58.92 24.43 2.90
CA GLN A 115 58.10 23.29 2.49
C GLN A 115 56.92 23.09 3.45
N LEU A 116 57.17 23.06 4.76
CA LEU A 116 56.13 22.93 5.77
C LEU A 116 55.10 24.06 5.68
N LYS A 117 55.54 25.29 5.38
CA LYS A 117 54.63 26.42 5.18
C LYS A 117 53.73 26.22 3.95
N ASN A 118 54.27 25.71 2.85
CA ASN A 118 53.50 25.41 1.65
C ASN A 118 52.51 24.26 1.88
N GLU A 119 52.94 23.20 2.58
CA GLU A 119 52.07 22.08 2.96
C GLU A 119 50.93 22.53 3.89
N LEU A 120 51.23 23.38 4.87
CA LEU A 120 50.20 23.96 5.74
C LEU A 120 49.19 24.79 4.96
N GLN A 121 49.64 25.61 4.01
CA GLN A 121 48.74 26.41 3.17
C GLN A 121 47.87 25.53 2.25
N LEU A 122 48.44 24.45 1.71
CA LEU A 122 47.69 23.47 0.93
C LEU A 122 46.63 22.78 1.79
N GLU A 123 46.99 22.31 2.99
CA GLU A 123 46.02 21.69 3.90
C GLU A 123 44.94 22.68 4.37
N GLN A 124 45.27 23.95 4.59
CA GLN A 124 44.26 24.98 4.85
C GLN A 124 43.27 25.14 3.68
N SER A 125 43.75 25.13 2.44
CA SER A 125 42.84 25.19 1.28
C SER A 125 41.95 23.94 1.17
N ARG A 126 42.51 22.75 1.44
CA ARG A 126 41.74 21.49 1.45
C ARG A 126 40.68 21.47 2.55
N ALA A 127 41.02 21.97 3.74
CA ALA A 127 40.09 22.08 4.85
C ALA A 127 38.93 23.04 4.53
N ALA A 128 39.23 24.20 3.93
CA ALA A 128 38.20 25.16 3.49
C ALA A 128 37.27 24.56 2.42
N ASP A 129 37.82 23.82 1.45
CA ASP A 129 37.01 23.11 0.45
C ASP A 129 36.10 22.05 1.08
N GLN A 130 36.60 21.32 2.09
CA GLN A 130 35.81 20.33 2.83
C GLN A 130 34.71 20.98 3.68
N GLU A 131 35.01 22.09 4.33
CA GLU A 131 34.03 22.88 5.10
C GLU A 131 32.92 23.42 4.18
N GLN A 132 33.27 23.96 3.01
CA GLN A 132 32.27 24.41 2.04
C GLN A 132 31.37 23.27 1.58
N ARG A 133 31.94 22.10 1.27
CA ARG A 133 31.15 20.91 0.90
C ARG A 133 30.24 20.46 2.04
N ALA A 134 30.69 20.53 3.29
CA ALA A 134 29.85 20.19 4.44
C ALA A 134 28.67 21.16 4.57
N ASN A 135 28.90 22.46 4.40
CA ASN A 135 27.85 23.48 4.41
C ASN A 135 26.83 23.29 3.27
N ASP A 136 27.31 22.98 2.05
CA ASP A 136 26.43 22.70 0.91
C ASP A 136 25.55 21.46 1.18
N LEU A 137 26.13 20.41 1.76
CA LEU A 137 25.40 19.20 2.16
C LEU A 137 24.38 19.48 3.27
N GLU A 138 24.72 20.32 4.25
CA GLU A 138 23.80 20.74 5.31
C GLU A 138 22.59 21.51 4.75
N GLN A 139 22.82 22.40 3.77
CA GLN A 139 21.74 23.10 3.09
C GLN A 139 20.81 22.14 2.33
N ILE A 140 21.38 21.17 1.62
CA ILE A 140 20.60 20.13 0.92
C ILE A 140 19.80 19.31 1.95
N MET A 141 20.43 18.92 3.06
CA MET A 141 19.77 18.16 4.12
C MET A 141 18.59 18.94 4.73
N GLU A 142 18.75 20.24 5.00
CA GLU A 142 17.67 21.07 5.53
C GLU A 142 16.53 21.25 4.51
N SER A 143 16.85 21.37 3.22
CA SER A 143 15.84 21.38 2.15
C SER A 143 15.07 20.06 2.07
N VAL A 144 15.75 18.92 2.14
CA VAL A 144 15.11 17.59 2.16
C VAL A 144 14.25 17.43 3.40
N LYS A 145 14.73 17.87 4.57
CA LYS A 145 13.98 17.82 5.83
C LYS A 145 12.70 18.66 5.77
N SER A 146 12.78 19.88 5.23
CA SER A 146 11.60 20.72 4.97
C SER A 146 10.62 20.00 4.03
N LYS A 147 11.13 19.36 2.97
CA LYS A 147 10.27 18.67 2.00
C LYS A 147 9.60 17.42 2.58
N ILE A 148 10.31 16.67 3.42
CA ILE A 148 9.74 15.55 4.17
C ILE A 148 8.62 16.06 5.08
N GLY A 149 8.85 17.14 5.82
CA GLY A 149 7.83 17.75 6.67
C GLY A 149 6.57 18.16 5.89
N GLU A 150 6.74 18.82 4.74
CA GLU A 150 5.60 19.16 3.86
C GLU A 150 4.82 17.91 3.41
N MET A 151 5.51 16.85 2.98
CA MET A 151 4.87 15.62 2.53
C MET A 151 4.15 14.90 3.67
N GLU A 152 4.73 14.90 4.87
CA GLU A 152 4.13 14.35 6.09
C GLU A 152 2.85 15.11 6.44
N ASP A 153 2.89 16.45 6.46
CA ASP A 153 1.73 17.30 6.73
C ASP A 153 0.62 17.11 5.69
N GLU A 154 0.96 17.04 4.40
CA GLU A 154 0.01 16.72 3.35
C GLU A 154 -0.61 15.33 3.54
N SER A 155 0.18 14.34 3.94
CA SER A 155 -0.31 12.98 4.19
C SER A 155 -1.27 12.96 5.38
N LEU A 156 -0.96 13.68 6.45
CA LEU A 156 -1.77 13.80 7.65
C LEU A 156 -3.08 14.51 7.34
N ASN A 157 -3.04 15.57 6.52
CA ASN A 157 -4.21 16.27 6.02
C ASN A 157 -5.11 15.36 5.16
N ARG A 158 -4.53 14.56 4.25
CA ARG A 158 -5.28 13.57 3.45
C ARG A 158 -5.98 12.54 4.34
N VAL A 159 -5.29 11.99 5.33
CA VAL A 159 -5.86 11.04 6.29
C VAL A 159 -6.98 11.70 7.11
N CYS A 160 -6.79 12.92 7.59
CA CYS A 160 -7.80 13.67 8.32
C CYS A 160 -9.07 13.91 7.46
N GLN A 161 -8.90 14.29 6.20
CA GLN A 161 -10.02 14.45 5.25
C GLN A 161 -10.75 13.13 5.01
N GLN A 162 -10.03 12.04 4.79
CA GLN A 162 -10.63 10.70 4.63
C GLN A 162 -11.39 10.27 5.89
N GLN A 163 -10.82 10.49 7.07
CA GLN A 163 -11.45 10.17 8.35
C GLN A 163 -12.75 10.97 8.54
N ASN A 164 -12.77 12.24 8.17
CA ASN A 164 -13.99 13.06 8.20
C ASN A 164 -15.06 12.52 7.25
N LYS A 165 -14.68 12.16 6.02
CA LYS A 165 -15.59 11.55 5.04
C LYS A 165 -16.18 10.23 5.53
N ILE A 166 -15.35 9.38 6.13
CA ILE A 166 -15.80 8.12 6.76
C ILE A 166 -16.77 8.42 7.90
N GLY A 167 -16.50 9.44 8.72
CA GLY A 167 -17.39 9.88 9.79
C GLY A 167 -18.76 10.34 9.28
N GLU A 168 -18.80 11.08 8.18
CA GLU A 168 -20.06 11.48 7.52
C GLU A 168 -20.83 10.28 6.98
N LEU A 169 -20.16 9.39 6.24
CA LEU A 169 -20.78 8.17 5.69
C LEU A 169 -21.31 7.25 6.79
N GLN A 170 -20.63 7.15 7.93
CA GLN A 170 -21.10 6.40 9.09
C GLN A 170 -22.37 7.01 9.70
N LYS A 171 -22.48 8.34 9.75
CA LYS A 171 -23.70 9.03 10.20
C LYS A 171 -24.85 8.78 9.23
N GLU A 172 -24.61 8.86 7.92
CA GLU A 172 -25.61 8.55 6.89
C GLU A 172 -26.07 7.09 6.96
N HIS A 173 -25.14 6.15 7.13
CA HIS A 173 -25.45 4.73 7.30
C HIS A 173 -26.38 4.51 8.51
N LYS A 174 -26.07 5.11 9.66
CA LYS A 174 -26.94 5.03 10.86
C LYS A 174 -28.32 5.62 10.60
N ALA A 175 -28.42 6.75 9.91
CA ALA A 175 -29.69 7.38 9.56
C ALA A 175 -30.52 6.52 8.60
N LEU A 176 -29.89 5.92 7.59
CA LEU A 176 -30.53 4.99 6.65
C LEU A 176 -30.97 3.71 7.35
N GLN A 177 -30.15 3.17 8.25
CA GLN A 177 -30.49 2.00 9.06
C GLN A 177 -31.74 2.23 9.91
N ALA A 178 -31.84 3.40 10.56
CA ALA A 178 -33.04 3.79 11.31
C ALA A 178 -34.28 3.90 10.41
N LYS A 179 -34.14 4.49 9.22
CA LYS A 179 -35.24 4.53 8.22
C LYS A 179 -35.67 3.14 7.79
N CYS A 180 -34.74 2.23 7.52
CA CYS A 180 -35.05 0.84 7.17
C CYS A 180 -35.82 0.12 8.28
N GLN A 181 -35.42 0.29 9.54
CA GLN A 181 -36.15 -0.26 10.68
C GLN A 181 -37.57 0.32 10.79
N HIS A 182 -37.71 1.63 10.60
CA HIS A 182 -39.02 2.28 10.60
C HIS A 182 -39.94 1.73 9.52
N TYR A 183 -39.47 1.59 8.27
CA TYR A 183 -40.27 1.01 7.19
C TYR A 183 -40.60 -0.45 7.43
N LYS A 184 -39.69 -1.23 8.02
CA LYS A 184 -39.97 -2.62 8.41
C LYS A 184 -41.11 -2.70 9.43
N LYS A 185 -41.11 -1.83 10.44
CA LYS A 185 -42.20 -1.74 11.43
C LYS A 185 -43.53 -1.36 10.77
N LYS A 186 -43.53 -0.32 9.93
CA LYS A 186 -44.72 0.12 9.19
C LYS A 186 -45.29 -0.98 8.30
N ARG A 187 -44.44 -1.78 7.66
CA ARG A 187 -44.86 -2.95 6.87
C ARG A 187 -45.54 -4.02 7.73
N MET A 188 -45.04 -4.27 8.93
CA MET A 188 -45.66 -5.22 9.86
C MET A 188 -47.05 -4.74 10.30
N GLU A 189 -47.18 -3.46 10.68
CA GLU A 189 -48.47 -2.85 11.03
C GLU A 189 -49.47 -2.94 9.87
N GLN A 190 -49.02 -2.68 8.64
CA GLN A 190 -49.85 -2.84 7.44
C GLN A 190 -50.25 -4.31 7.19
N GLN A 191 -49.35 -5.27 7.45
CA GLN A 191 -49.67 -6.68 7.30
C GLN A 191 -50.72 -7.15 8.33
N GLU A 192 -50.63 -6.67 9.57
CA GLU A 192 -51.61 -6.96 10.63
C GLU A 192 -52.99 -6.39 10.30
N THR A 193 -53.05 -5.14 9.83
CA THR A 193 -54.31 -4.52 9.38
C THR A 193 -54.92 -5.23 8.17
N ILE A 194 -54.12 -5.69 7.22
CA ILE A 194 -54.62 -6.51 6.11
C ILE A 194 -55.19 -7.84 6.65
N ALA A 195 -54.50 -8.49 7.58
CA ALA A 195 -54.96 -9.75 8.16
C ALA A 195 -56.28 -9.57 8.95
N SER A 196 -56.43 -8.47 9.69
CA SER A 196 -57.68 -8.18 10.40
C SER A 196 -58.84 -7.93 9.42
N LEU A 197 -58.60 -7.15 8.36
CA LEU A 197 -59.61 -6.90 7.33
C LEU A 197 -59.99 -8.17 6.56
N GLN A 198 -59.03 -9.04 6.25
CA GLN A 198 -59.31 -10.35 5.64
C GLN A 198 -60.20 -11.21 6.53
N LYS A 199 -59.96 -11.22 7.84
CA LYS A 199 -60.80 -11.92 8.82
C LYS A 199 -62.21 -11.34 8.89
N ASP A 200 -62.35 -10.02 8.83
CA ASP A 200 -63.65 -9.35 8.82
C ASP A 200 -64.44 -9.66 7.55
N ILE A 201 -63.80 -9.63 6.38
CA ILE A 201 -64.43 -10.00 5.10
C ILE A 201 -64.91 -11.45 5.15
N TYR A 202 -64.09 -12.37 5.66
CA TYR A 202 -64.48 -13.77 5.80
C TYR A 202 -65.70 -13.94 6.71
N ARG A 203 -65.71 -13.27 7.88
CA ARG A 203 -66.84 -13.28 8.80
C ARG A 203 -68.11 -12.75 8.13
N LEU A 204 -68.04 -11.57 7.51
CA LEU A 204 -69.19 -10.95 6.83
C LEU A 204 -69.71 -11.79 5.67
N THR A 205 -68.82 -12.46 4.94
CA THR A 205 -69.20 -13.36 3.84
C THR A 205 -69.95 -14.57 4.38
N LYS A 206 -69.47 -15.17 5.48
CA LYS A 206 -70.17 -16.28 6.14
C LYS A 206 -71.55 -15.87 6.66
N GLU A 207 -71.65 -14.70 7.30
CA GLU A 207 -72.93 -14.14 7.75
C GLU A 207 -73.90 -13.88 6.58
N GLU A 208 -73.39 -13.41 5.44
CA GLU A 208 -74.18 -13.23 4.21
C GLU A 208 -74.66 -14.57 3.65
N GLU A 209 -73.80 -15.58 3.59
CA GLU A 209 -74.15 -16.93 3.13
C GLU A 209 -75.24 -17.54 4.02
N GLU A 210 -75.12 -17.44 5.33
CA GLU A 210 -76.14 -17.90 6.29
C GLU A 210 -77.47 -17.14 6.10
N ARG A 211 -77.42 -15.83 5.84
CA ARG A 211 -78.61 -15.03 5.53
C ARG A 211 -79.27 -15.46 4.22
N ILE A 212 -78.50 -15.73 3.18
CA ILE A 212 -79.00 -16.23 1.89
C ILE A 212 -79.65 -17.60 2.09
N VAL A 213 -79.02 -18.51 2.86
CA VAL A 213 -79.57 -19.85 3.15
C VAL A 213 -80.90 -19.75 3.90
N THR A 214 -80.99 -18.89 4.92
CA THR A 214 -82.23 -18.68 5.68
C THR A 214 -83.32 -18.05 4.81
N GLN A 215 -83.00 -17.03 4.03
CA GLN A 215 -83.94 -16.42 3.08
C GLN A 215 -84.46 -17.43 2.05
N ASN A 216 -83.58 -18.23 1.46
CA ASN A 216 -83.96 -19.28 0.50
C ASN A 216 -84.86 -20.35 1.14
N ARG A 217 -84.60 -20.72 2.39
CA ARG A 217 -85.45 -21.66 3.14
C ARG A 217 -86.86 -21.09 3.37
N VAL A 218 -86.96 -19.83 3.79
CA VAL A 218 -88.24 -19.13 3.96
C VAL A 218 -88.97 -19.02 2.63
N PHE A 219 -88.27 -18.64 1.56
CA PHE A 219 -88.82 -18.56 0.21
C PHE A 219 -89.36 -19.91 -0.26
N SER A 220 -88.60 -21.00 -0.10
CA SER A 220 -89.05 -22.36 -0.45
C SER A 220 -90.31 -22.76 0.32
N TYR A 221 -90.40 -22.42 1.61
CA TYR A 221 -91.58 -22.68 2.41
C TYR A 221 -92.81 -21.91 1.92
N LEU A 222 -92.64 -20.64 1.55
CA LEU A 222 -93.72 -19.82 0.98
C LEU A 222 -94.17 -20.36 -0.39
N CYS A 223 -93.24 -20.72 -1.27
CA CYS A 223 -93.57 -21.31 -2.57
C CYS A 223 -94.41 -22.59 -2.45
N LYS A 224 -94.11 -23.46 -1.46
CA LYS A 224 -94.88 -24.70 -1.22
C LYS A 224 -96.32 -24.48 -0.75
N ARG A 225 -96.64 -23.31 -0.17
CA ARG A 225 -97.99 -22.96 0.30
C ARG A 225 -98.88 -22.36 -0.80
N VAL A 226 -98.29 -21.94 -1.92
CA VAL A 226 -99.04 -21.41 -3.07
C VAL A 226 -99.52 -22.58 -3.93
N PRO A 227 -100.83 -22.72 -4.22
CA PRO A 227 -101.30 -23.75 -5.13
C PRO A 227 -100.78 -23.45 -6.54
N HIS A 228 -99.82 -24.25 -7.00
CA HIS A 228 -99.30 -24.13 -8.35
C HIS A 228 -100.35 -24.60 -9.36
N THR A 229 -100.92 -23.66 -10.09
CA THR A 229 -101.78 -23.97 -11.24
C THR A 229 -100.93 -24.58 -12.37
N ILE A 230 -101.57 -25.26 -13.34
CA ILE A 230 -100.88 -25.84 -14.50
C ILE A 230 -100.05 -24.78 -15.24
N LEU A 231 -100.51 -23.52 -15.22
CA LEU A 231 -99.82 -22.37 -15.80
C LEU A 231 -98.54 -22.01 -15.04
N ASP A 232 -98.53 -22.06 -13.71
CA ASP A 232 -97.33 -21.80 -12.89
C ASP A 232 -96.22 -22.81 -13.18
N ARG A 233 -96.59 -24.07 -13.42
CA ARG A 233 -95.65 -25.15 -13.75
C ARG A 233 -95.05 -24.96 -15.15
N GLN A 234 -95.84 -24.49 -16.10
CA GLN A 234 -95.37 -24.12 -17.43
C GLN A 234 -94.44 -22.90 -17.38
N LEU A 235 -94.77 -21.90 -16.55
CA LEU A 235 -93.94 -20.72 -16.34
C LEU A 235 -92.58 -21.07 -15.70
N LEU A 236 -92.55 -21.95 -14.70
CA LEU A 236 -91.30 -22.41 -14.07
C LEU A 236 -90.39 -23.14 -15.07
N CYS A 237 -90.92 -24.05 -15.90
CA CYS A 237 -90.13 -24.70 -16.96
C CYS A 237 -89.56 -23.70 -17.97
N LEU A 238 -90.33 -22.65 -18.30
CA LEU A 238 -89.88 -21.58 -19.20
C LEU A 238 -88.76 -20.75 -18.54
N ILE A 239 -88.90 -20.42 -17.25
CA ILE A 239 -87.87 -19.74 -16.47
C ILE A 239 -86.60 -20.58 -16.41
N ASP A 240 -86.68 -21.88 -16.10
CA ASP A 240 -85.52 -22.78 -16.06
C ASP A 240 -84.82 -22.86 -17.42
N TYR A 241 -85.60 -22.94 -18.50
CA TYR A 241 -85.07 -22.91 -19.86
C TYR A 241 -84.31 -21.61 -20.17
N TYR A 242 -84.90 -20.45 -19.84
CA TYR A 242 -84.24 -19.16 -20.05
C TYR A 242 -83.06 -18.95 -19.10
N GLU A 243 -83.11 -19.42 -17.85
CA GLU A 243 -81.98 -19.39 -16.92
C GLU A 243 -80.81 -20.24 -17.44
N SER A 244 -81.08 -21.44 -17.93
CA SER A 244 -80.05 -22.29 -18.55
C SER A 244 -79.47 -21.62 -19.79
N LYS A 245 -80.33 -20.99 -20.61
CA LYS A 245 -79.91 -20.22 -21.79
C LYS A 245 -79.05 -19.00 -21.41
N ILE A 246 -79.42 -18.27 -20.35
CA ILE A 246 -78.67 -17.13 -19.82
C ILE A 246 -77.35 -17.57 -19.20
N ARG A 247 -77.31 -18.70 -18.47
CA ARG A 247 -76.07 -19.28 -17.94
C ARG A 247 -75.12 -19.67 -19.07
N LYS A 248 -75.64 -20.30 -20.13
CA LYS A 248 -74.86 -20.64 -21.32
C LYS A 248 -74.32 -19.40 -22.02
N LEU A 249 -75.14 -18.35 -22.17
CA LEU A 249 -74.72 -17.04 -22.70
C LEU A 249 -73.70 -16.32 -21.82
N ARG A 250 -73.80 -16.43 -20.48
CA ARG A 250 -72.81 -15.86 -19.54
C ARG A 250 -71.47 -16.60 -19.60
N ARG A 251 -71.48 -17.92 -19.79
CA ARG A 251 -70.26 -18.73 -19.99
C ARG A 251 -69.62 -18.51 -21.38
N GLN A 252 -70.44 -18.24 -22.40
CA GLN A 252 -69.98 -17.90 -23.75
C GLN A 252 -69.61 -16.42 -23.91
N ARG A 253 -69.87 -15.59 -22.90
CA ARG A 253 -69.48 -14.18 -22.92
C ARG A 253 -67.95 -14.11 -22.82
N PRO A 254 -67.26 -13.42 -23.74
CA PRO A 254 -65.82 -13.25 -23.67
C PRO A 254 -65.44 -12.62 -22.34
N THR A 255 -64.33 -13.06 -21.76
CA THR A 255 -63.79 -12.42 -20.55
C THR A 255 -63.50 -10.94 -20.82
N GLN A 256 -63.50 -10.10 -19.77
CA GLN A 256 -63.25 -8.65 -19.92
C GLN A 256 -61.93 -8.36 -20.65
N HIS A 257 -60.97 -9.29 -20.60
CA HIS A 257 -59.71 -9.23 -21.31
C HIS A 257 -59.88 -9.49 -22.83
N GLU A 258 -60.59 -10.53 -23.24
CA GLU A 258 -60.86 -10.86 -24.66
C GLU A 258 -61.70 -9.78 -25.34
N LEU A 259 -62.70 -9.23 -24.64
CA LEU A 259 -63.51 -8.12 -25.13
C LEU A 259 -62.67 -6.84 -25.36
N ARG A 260 -61.63 -6.60 -24.55
CA ARG A 260 -60.67 -5.51 -24.77
C ARG A 260 -59.82 -5.77 -26.02
N LEU A 261 -59.39 -7.01 -26.25
CA LEU A 261 -58.62 -7.40 -27.43
C LEU A 261 -59.44 -7.29 -28.72
N TYR A 262 -60.69 -7.80 -28.74
CA TYR A 262 -61.59 -7.63 -29.87
C TYR A 262 -61.92 -6.15 -30.13
N LYS A 263 -62.13 -5.35 -29.08
CA LYS A 263 -62.32 -3.89 -29.23
C LYS A 263 -61.10 -3.21 -29.83
N GLN A 264 -59.88 -3.64 -29.49
CA GLN A 264 -58.66 -3.13 -30.14
C GLN A 264 -58.55 -3.56 -31.60
N GLN A 265 -58.90 -4.81 -31.94
CA GLN A 265 -58.87 -5.30 -33.32
C GLN A 265 -59.93 -4.62 -34.19
N VAL A 266 -61.16 -4.45 -33.69
CA VAL A 266 -62.22 -3.70 -34.37
C VAL A 266 -61.80 -2.25 -34.56
N LYS A 267 -61.20 -1.59 -33.57
CA LYS A 267 -60.67 -0.23 -33.75
C LYS A 267 -59.57 -0.15 -34.81
N LYS A 268 -58.74 -1.19 -34.98
CA LYS A 268 -57.74 -1.25 -36.05
C LYS A 268 -58.39 -1.42 -37.42
N LEU A 269 -59.39 -2.29 -37.54
CA LEU A 269 -60.14 -2.51 -38.77
C LEU A 269 -61.00 -1.31 -39.15
N GLU A 270 -61.66 -0.65 -38.18
CA GLU A 270 -62.37 0.61 -38.39
C GLU A 270 -61.42 1.70 -38.86
N LYS A 271 -60.22 1.82 -38.29
CA LYS A 271 -59.20 2.76 -38.78
C LYS A 271 -58.77 2.42 -40.21
N ALA A 272 -58.64 1.14 -40.56
CA ALA A 272 -58.31 0.70 -41.92
C ALA A 272 -59.45 0.99 -42.92
N LEU A 273 -60.71 0.73 -42.52
CA LEU A 273 -61.89 1.02 -43.32
C LEU A 273 -62.10 2.52 -43.51
N LYS A 274 -61.89 3.32 -42.46
CA LYS A 274 -62.00 4.79 -42.52
C LYS A 274 -60.89 5.40 -43.37
N LYS A 275 -59.70 4.78 -43.43
CA LYS A 275 -58.65 5.13 -44.39
C LYS A 275 -59.04 4.76 -45.83
N ASN A 276 -59.65 3.60 -46.05
CA ASN A 276 -60.14 3.19 -47.36
C ASN A 276 -61.30 4.06 -47.87
N ILE A 277 -62.27 4.40 -47.02
CA ILE A 277 -63.35 5.33 -47.36
C ILE A 277 -62.78 6.72 -47.66
N LYS A 278 -61.82 7.22 -46.87
CA LYS A 278 -61.11 8.47 -47.19
C LYS A 278 -60.36 8.41 -48.52
N LEU A 279 -59.75 7.28 -48.87
CA LEU A 279 -59.11 7.10 -50.19
C LEU A 279 -60.15 7.05 -51.31
N GLN A 280 -61.35 6.51 -51.05
CA GLN A 280 -62.46 6.46 -52.00
C GLN A 280 -63.17 7.82 -52.18
N ASP A 281 -63.25 8.61 -51.12
CA ASP A 281 -63.75 10.00 -51.12
C ASP A 281 -62.77 10.94 -51.83
N ILE A 282 -61.46 10.76 -51.67
CA ILE A 282 -60.43 11.51 -52.40
C ILE A 282 -60.48 11.22 -53.91
N ILE A 283 -60.86 10.00 -54.32
CA ILE A 283 -61.05 9.63 -55.73
C ILE A 283 -62.38 10.16 -56.29
N SER A 284 -63.39 10.38 -55.43
CA SER A 284 -64.72 10.85 -55.85
C SER A 284 -64.88 12.38 -55.81
N GLN A 285 -64.11 13.10 -55.00
CA GLN A 285 -64.14 14.56 -54.89
C GLN A 285 -63.09 15.26 -55.76
N LYS A 286 -63.24 15.10 -57.09
CA LYS A 286 -62.81 16.13 -58.08
C LYS A 286 -64.01 16.89 -58.65
N LYS A 287 -65.14 16.95 -57.94
CA LYS A 287 -66.27 17.82 -58.30
C LYS A 287 -67.01 18.32 -57.05
N ALA A 288 -67.23 19.63 -57.08
CA ALA A 288 -68.26 20.40 -56.39
C ALA A 288 -68.14 20.60 -54.87
N GLU A 289 -67.64 21.79 -54.53
CA GLU A 289 -68.35 22.84 -53.79
C GLU A 289 -69.39 22.49 -52.71
N ASP A 290 -69.11 23.10 -51.55
CA ASP A 290 -69.99 23.90 -50.69
C ASP A 290 -70.79 23.29 -49.52
N LYS A 291 -70.69 24.07 -48.42
CA LYS A 291 -71.60 24.30 -47.28
C LYS A 291 -71.60 23.39 -46.05
N GLU A 292 -71.25 24.07 -44.95
CA GLU A 292 -71.87 24.11 -43.61
C GLU A 292 -72.70 22.91 -43.16
N GLU A 293 -72.30 22.27 -42.05
CA GLU A 293 -73.06 22.43 -40.80
C GLU A 293 -72.31 21.88 -39.57
N LYS A 294 -72.76 22.40 -38.43
CA LYS A 294 -72.35 22.17 -37.04
C LYS A 294 -72.31 20.69 -36.63
N ASP A 295 -71.38 20.34 -35.73
CA ASP A 295 -71.77 19.75 -34.44
C ASP A 295 -70.59 19.57 -33.45
N GLU A 296 -70.96 19.62 -32.17
CA GLU A 296 -70.15 19.61 -30.94
C GLU A 296 -69.02 18.55 -30.81
N PRO A 297 -68.01 18.80 -29.94
CA PRO A 297 -66.80 17.99 -29.85
C PRO A 297 -67.04 16.68 -29.10
N SER A 298 -66.94 15.56 -29.81
CA SER A 298 -66.84 14.25 -29.17
C SER A 298 -65.53 14.12 -28.38
N ARG A 299 -65.62 13.60 -27.15
CA ARG A 299 -64.51 13.35 -26.20
C ARG A 299 -63.28 12.65 -26.81
N ASP A 300 -63.44 11.96 -27.94
CA ASP A 300 -62.35 11.35 -28.69
C ASP A 300 -61.42 12.37 -29.37
N LYS A 301 -61.92 13.52 -29.82
CA LYS A 301 -61.07 14.61 -30.37
C LYS A 301 -60.15 15.21 -29.30
N GLN A 302 -60.62 15.27 -28.05
CA GLN A 302 -59.85 15.81 -26.93
C GLN A 302 -58.74 14.86 -26.48
N HIS A 303 -59.00 13.54 -26.46
CA HIS A 303 -57.96 12.54 -26.22
C HIS A 303 -56.98 12.40 -27.40
N GLN A 304 -57.45 12.50 -28.64
CA GLN A 304 -56.57 12.53 -29.81
C GLN A 304 -55.70 13.80 -29.81
N ALA A 305 -56.26 14.97 -29.50
CA ALA A 305 -55.50 16.22 -29.33
C ALA A 305 -54.47 16.15 -28.19
N LEU A 306 -54.81 15.51 -27.05
CA LEU A 306 -53.86 15.30 -25.95
C LEU A 306 -52.75 14.29 -26.30
N MET A 307 -53.05 13.28 -27.10
CA MET A 307 -52.04 12.34 -27.59
C MET A 307 -51.15 13.01 -28.63
N ASP A 308 -51.72 13.74 -29.58
CA ASP A 308 -50.98 14.48 -30.60
C ASP A 308 -50.15 15.61 -29.95
N GLN A 309 -50.64 16.24 -28.88
CA GLN A 309 -49.87 17.17 -28.04
C GLN A 309 -48.71 16.48 -27.33
N ARG A 310 -48.90 15.27 -26.77
CA ARG A 310 -47.82 14.50 -26.14
C ARG A 310 -46.77 14.04 -27.15
N TYR A 311 -47.19 13.57 -28.33
CA TYR A 311 -46.26 13.21 -29.41
C TYR A 311 -45.51 14.44 -29.92
N PHE A 312 -46.20 15.56 -30.12
CA PHE A 312 -45.55 16.82 -30.48
C PHE A 312 -44.58 17.30 -29.40
N GLN A 313 -44.90 17.15 -28.12
CA GLN A 313 -44.03 17.50 -26.99
C GLN A 313 -42.80 16.59 -26.90
N VAL A 314 -42.93 15.31 -27.23
CA VAL A 314 -41.80 14.38 -27.31
C VAL A 314 -40.93 14.73 -28.53
N LEU A 315 -41.53 14.95 -29.70
CA LEU A 315 -40.81 15.33 -30.92
C LEU A 315 -40.11 16.69 -30.75
N SER A 316 -40.73 17.65 -30.07
CA SER A 316 -40.09 18.94 -29.76
C SER A 316 -38.98 18.82 -28.72
N SER A 317 -39.13 17.93 -27.73
CA SER A 317 -38.06 17.62 -26.78
C SER A 317 -36.85 16.99 -27.47
N ILE A 318 -37.08 16.02 -28.36
CA ILE A 318 -36.03 15.40 -29.19
C ILE A 318 -35.39 16.45 -30.11
N ASN A 319 -36.21 17.29 -30.75
CA ASN A 319 -35.72 18.35 -31.62
C ASN A 319 -34.86 19.37 -30.86
N SER A 320 -35.21 19.68 -29.61
CA SER A 320 -34.42 20.55 -28.72
C SER A 320 -33.09 19.92 -28.29
N ILE A 321 -33.00 18.59 -28.22
CA ILE A 321 -31.75 17.88 -27.93
C ILE A 321 -30.81 17.94 -29.14
N ILE A 322 -31.35 17.78 -30.35
CA ILE A 322 -30.58 17.85 -31.61
C ILE A 322 -30.05 19.26 -31.88
N HIS A 323 -30.85 20.30 -31.56
CA HIS A 323 -30.47 21.71 -31.77
C HIS A 323 -29.78 22.33 -30.54
N ASN A 324 -29.42 21.53 -29.53
CA ASN A 324 -28.69 22.02 -28.38
C ASN A 324 -27.30 22.52 -28.83
N PRO A 325 -26.85 23.74 -28.48
CA PRO A 325 -25.53 24.26 -28.87
C PRO A 325 -24.35 23.43 -28.34
N ARG A 326 -24.59 22.47 -27.45
CA ARG A 326 -23.61 21.51 -26.91
C ARG A 326 -23.64 20.15 -27.63
N ALA A 327 -24.57 19.93 -28.56
CA ALA A 327 -24.64 18.73 -29.39
C ALA A 327 -23.60 18.82 -30.53
N PRO A 328 -22.92 17.72 -30.89
CA PRO A 328 -21.92 17.73 -31.94
C PRO A 328 -22.53 18.22 -33.25
N VAL A 329 -21.89 19.23 -33.86
CA VAL A 329 -22.30 19.84 -35.13
C VAL A 329 -22.42 18.75 -36.19
N THR A 330 -23.64 18.32 -36.49
CA THR A 330 -23.90 17.39 -37.59
C THR A 330 -23.61 18.12 -38.89
N ILE A 331 -22.46 17.80 -39.50
CA ILE A 331 -22.12 18.19 -40.86
C ILE A 331 -23.11 17.50 -41.78
N TYR A 332 -24.24 18.15 -42.06
CA TYR A 332 -25.16 17.75 -43.12
C TYR A 332 -24.48 18.04 -44.47
N LYS A 333 -23.58 17.16 -44.90
CA LYS A 333 -23.11 17.17 -46.29
C LYS A 333 -24.28 16.65 -47.13
N GLN A 334 -24.95 17.57 -47.81
CA GLN A 334 -25.88 17.28 -48.90
C GLN A 334 -25.20 16.33 -49.90
N SER A 335 -25.54 15.04 -49.85
CA SER A 335 -25.26 14.14 -50.96
C SER A 335 -26.26 14.46 -52.07
N LYS A 336 -25.84 15.33 -52.99
CA LYS A 336 -26.43 15.39 -54.33
C LYS A 336 -26.26 14.01 -54.98
N GLY A 337 -27.36 13.42 -55.43
CA GLY A 337 -27.35 12.40 -56.49
C GLY A 337 -28.42 11.32 -56.34
N GLY A 338 -29.58 11.52 -56.97
CA GLY A 338 -30.56 10.45 -57.19
C GLY A 338 -32.02 10.93 -57.25
N ALA A 339 -32.45 11.40 -58.42
CA ALA A 339 -33.85 11.65 -58.79
C ALA A 339 -34.74 10.40 -58.51
N GLN A 340 -36.07 10.43 -58.32
CA GLN A 340 -37.13 11.21 -58.95
C GLN A 340 -38.48 10.79 -58.30
N HIS A 341 -39.46 11.71 -58.28
CA HIS A 341 -40.90 11.48 -58.09
C HIS A 341 -41.40 10.78 -56.83
N PHE A 342 -41.92 11.54 -55.86
CA PHE A 342 -43.26 11.25 -55.34
C PHE A 342 -44.04 12.54 -55.08
N SER A 343 -45.33 12.41 -55.31
CA SER A 343 -46.29 13.47 -55.55
C SER A 343 -46.39 14.47 -54.40
N LYS A 344 -46.43 15.74 -54.78
CA LYS A 344 -47.07 16.80 -54.02
C LYS A 344 -48.52 16.37 -53.83
N ASP A 345 -48.93 16.08 -52.59
CA ASP A 345 -50.23 16.46 -52.03
C ASP A 345 -50.39 15.99 -50.58
N ILE A 346 -50.56 17.00 -49.70
CA ILE A 346 -51.32 16.97 -48.46
C ILE A 346 -50.80 16.00 -47.38
N VAL A 347 -49.62 16.29 -46.84
CA VAL A 347 -49.38 16.12 -45.41
C VAL A 347 -48.85 17.45 -44.92
N GLN A 348 -49.55 18.02 -43.94
CA GLN A 348 -49.10 19.19 -43.21
C GLN A 348 -47.69 18.89 -42.68
N ASP A 349 -46.68 19.57 -43.24
CA ASP A 349 -45.26 19.47 -42.86
C ASP A 349 -45.12 19.63 -41.34
N CYS A 350 -45.16 18.53 -40.62
CA CYS A 350 -44.75 18.49 -39.23
C CYS A 350 -43.23 18.52 -39.27
N GLY A 351 -42.63 19.72 -39.23
CA GLY A 351 -41.20 20.05 -39.41
C GLY A 351 -40.21 19.32 -38.49
N PHE A 352 -40.26 17.99 -38.55
CA PHE A 352 -39.56 16.98 -37.78
C PHE A 352 -39.07 15.84 -38.71
N GLU A 353 -39.19 15.99 -40.03
CA GLU A 353 -38.75 15.00 -41.02
C GLU A 353 -37.24 14.73 -40.93
N HIS A 354 -36.46 15.73 -40.51
CA HIS A 354 -35.03 15.61 -40.24
C HIS A 354 -34.69 14.79 -38.99
N LEU A 355 -35.65 14.51 -38.10
CA LEU A 355 -35.39 13.75 -36.88
C LEU A 355 -35.06 12.29 -37.17
N VAL A 356 -35.77 11.66 -38.12
CA VAL A 356 -35.65 10.22 -38.39
C VAL A 356 -34.23 9.88 -38.89
N PRO A 357 -33.68 10.55 -39.93
CA PRO A 357 -32.33 10.27 -40.39
C PRO A 357 -31.25 10.53 -39.32
N ILE A 358 -31.45 11.52 -38.45
CA ILE A 358 -30.49 11.84 -37.37
C ILE A 358 -30.50 10.76 -36.29
N ILE A 359 -31.68 10.27 -35.90
CA ILE A 359 -31.82 9.20 -34.91
C ILE A 359 -31.26 7.87 -35.46
N GLU A 360 -31.51 7.56 -36.73
CA GLU A 360 -30.92 6.39 -37.40
C GLU A 360 -29.39 6.49 -37.42
N MET A 361 -28.83 7.64 -37.78
CA MET A 361 -27.38 7.87 -37.72
C MET A 361 -26.82 7.72 -36.29
N TRP A 362 -27.49 8.25 -35.26
CA TRP A 362 -27.05 8.08 -33.87
C TRP A 362 -27.11 6.63 -33.42
N ALA A 363 -28.11 5.87 -33.88
CA ALA A 363 -28.19 4.44 -33.62
C ALA A 363 -27.01 3.69 -34.28
N ASP A 364 -26.67 4.03 -35.52
CA ASP A 364 -25.52 3.46 -36.25
C ASP A 364 -24.17 3.82 -35.58
N GLN A 365 -24.05 5.06 -35.09
CA GLN A 365 -22.88 5.51 -34.31
C GLN A 365 -22.77 4.75 -32.98
N LEU A 366 -23.89 4.48 -32.32
CA LEU A 366 -23.90 3.71 -31.07
C LEU A 366 -23.55 2.23 -31.32
N THR A 367 -24.00 1.64 -32.43
CA THR A 367 -23.61 0.27 -32.80
C THR A 367 -22.14 0.18 -33.19
N SER A 368 -21.64 1.13 -33.98
CA SER A 368 -20.21 1.17 -34.36
C SER A 368 -19.29 1.40 -33.16
N LEU A 369 -19.74 2.11 -32.12
CA LEU A 369 -19.00 2.24 -30.86
C LEU A 369 -18.81 0.89 -30.16
N LYS A 370 -19.85 0.05 -30.15
CA LYS A 370 -19.76 -1.31 -29.58
C LYS A 370 -18.80 -2.18 -30.39
N ASP A 371 -18.79 -2.06 -31.70
CA ASP A 371 -17.89 -2.83 -32.56
C ASP A 371 -16.44 -2.32 -32.49
N LEU A 372 -16.25 -1.01 -32.32
CA LEU A 372 -14.95 -0.42 -32.05
C LEU A 372 -14.39 -0.92 -30.71
N TYR A 373 -15.21 -0.98 -29.66
CA TYR A 373 -14.80 -1.54 -28.37
C TYR A 373 -14.38 -3.01 -28.47
N LYS A 374 -15.13 -3.84 -29.20
CA LYS A 374 -14.74 -5.23 -29.44
C LYS A 374 -13.40 -5.32 -30.17
N SER A 375 -13.20 -4.49 -31.18
CA SER A 375 -11.96 -4.46 -31.97
C SER A 375 -10.77 -4.00 -31.13
N LEU A 376 -10.97 -2.95 -30.32
CA LEU A 376 -9.95 -2.43 -29.41
C LEU A 376 -9.60 -3.45 -28.32
N LYS A 377 -10.60 -4.19 -27.83
CA LYS A 377 -10.37 -5.29 -26.89
C LYS A 377 -9.52 -6.41 -27.50
N ILE A 378 -9.76 -6.79 -28.76
CA ILE A 378 -8.92 -7.75 -29.47
C ILE A 378 -7.49 -7.21 -29.61
N LEU A 379 -7.34 -5.95 -30.04
CA LEU A 379 -6.05 -5.30 -30.20
C LEU A 379 -5.29 -5.20 -28.86
N SER A 380 -5.99 -4.90 -27.77
CA SER A 380 -5.40 -4.83 -26.42
C SER A 380 -4.88 -6.19 -25.96
N ALA A 381 -5.58 -7.28 -26.30
CA ALA A 381 -5.15 -8.62 -25.96
C ALA A 381 -3.89 -9.05 -26.74
N GLU A 382 -3.67 -8.48 -27.92
CA GLU A 382 -2.52 -8.76 -28.78
C GLU A 382 -1.31 -7.88 -28.44
N LEU A 383 -1.51 -6.58 -28.16
CA LEU A 383 -0.43 -5.63 -27.88
C LEU A 383 -0.05 -5.54 -26.39
N VAL A 384 -1.01 -5.72 -25.47
CA VAL A 384 -0.81 -5.58 -24.02
C VAL A 384 -1.51 -6.71 -23.24
N PRO A 385 -1.07 -7.98 -23.38
CA PRO A 385 -1.77 -9.16 -22.84
C PRO A 385 -1.89 -9.21 -21.31
N TRP A 386 -1.05 -8.45 -20.61
CA TRP A 386 -1.02 -8.38 -19.14
C TRP A 386 -2.07 -7.42 -18.55
N HIS A 387 -2.77 -6.63 -19.37
CA HIS A 387 -3.92 -5.86 -18.90
C HIS A 387 -5.18 -6.72 -18.85
N ASN A 388 -5.62 -7.03 -17.62
CA ASN A 388 -6.97 -7.51 -17.36
C ASN A 388 -7.95 -6.34 -17.44
N LEU A 389 -8.34 -5.96 -18.65
CA LEU A 389 -9.51 -5.10 -18.83
C LEU A 389 -10.69 -5.80 -18.14
N LYS A 390 -11.15 -5.21 -17.03
CA LYS A 390 -12.26 -5.73 -16.23
C LYS A 390 -13.40 -6.12 -17.17
N LYS A 391 -13.97 -7.31 -16.97
CA LYS A 391 -15.23 -7.68 -17.62
C LYS A 391 -16.26 -6.65 -17.16
N GLN A 392 -16.56 -5.68 -18.02
CA GLN A 392 -17.64 -4.74 -17.76
C GLN A 392 -18.95 -5.53 -17.82
N ASP A 393 -19.83 -5.32 -16.84
CA ASP A 393 -21.17 -5.90 -16.83
C ASP A 393 -21.89 -5.52 -18.13
N GLU A 394 -22.57 -6.48 -18.75
CA GLU A 394 -23.30 -6.28 -20.03
C GLU A 394 -24.39 -5.18 -19.96
N ASN A 395 -24.67 -4.66 -18.76
CA ASN A 395 -25.65 -3.63 -18.47
C ASN A 395 -25.09 -2.19 -18.45
N GLU A 396 -23.77 -1.98 -18.46
CA GLU A 396 -23.18 -0.64 -18.57
C GLU A 396 -22.95 -0.28 -20.04
N GLY A 397 -23.55 0.82 -20.51
CA GLY A 397 -23.32 1.32 -21.86
C GLY A 397 -21.88 1.79 -22.04
N ILE A 398 -21.21 1.32 -23.11
CA ILE A 398 -19.85 1.71 -23.48
C ILE A 398 -19.82 3.22 -23.76
N LYS A 399 -18.94 3.95 -23.06
CA LYS A 399 -18.74 5.39 -23.29
C LYS A 399 -17.50 5.65 -24.13
N VAL A 400 -17.46 6.80 -24.79
CA VAL A 400 -16.32 7.21 -25.63
C VAL A 400 -15.10 7.51 -24.77
N GLU A 401 -15.31 8.03 -23.56
CA GLU A 401 -14.25 8.30 -22.59
C GLU A 401 -13.53 7.00 -22.17
N ASP A 402 -14.27 5.89 -22.04
CA ASP A 402 -13.70 4.59 -21.68
C ASP A 402 -12.82 4.03 -22.81
N LEU A 403 -13.21 4.28 -24.06
CA LEU A 403 -12.43 3.91 -25.25
C LEU A 403 -11.17 4.75 -25.40
N LEU A 404 -11.27 6.07 -25.19
CA LEU A 404 -10.11 6.97 -25.20
C LEU A 404 -9.11 6.57 -24.12
N PHE A 405 -9.59 6.33 -22.90
CA PHE A 405 -8.73 5.86 -21.80
C PHE A 405 -8.03 4.54 -22.14
N MET A 406 -8.73 3.59 -22.77
CA MET A 406 -8.14 2.33 -23.20
C MET A 406 -7.04 2.53 -24.25
N VAL A 407 -7.25 3.42 -25.23
CA VAL A 407 -6.23 3.76 -26.25
C VAL A 407 -5.03 4.48 -25.63
N ASP A 408 -5.26 5.48 -24.79
CA ASP A 408 -4.20 6.26 -24.14
C ASP A 408 -3.34 5.36 -23.24
N THR A 409 -3.98 4.47 -22.48
CA THR A 409 -3.27 3.45 -21.67
C THR A 409 -2.41 2.54 -22.55
N MET A 410 -2.94 2.08 -23.70
CA MET A 410 -2.17 1.23 -24.62
C MET A 410 -0.99 1.99 -25.24
N LEU A 411 -1.14 3.27 -25.56
CA LEU A 411 -0.08 4.10 -26.13
C LEU A 411 1.04 4.38 -25.12
N GLU A 412 0.67 4.73 -23.88
CA GLU A 412 1.63 5.00 -22.81
C GLU A 412 2.47 3.75 -22.47
N GLU A 413 1.83 2.57 -22.43
CA GLU A 413 2.51 1.29 -22.19
C GLU A 413 3.42 0.85 -23.34
N LEU A 414 3.04 1.11 -24.60
CA LEU A 414 3.91 0.88 -25.75
C LEU A 414 5.11 1.83 -25.76
N GLU A 415 4.93 3.07 -25.35
CA GLU A 415 6.03 4.03 -25.20
C GLU A 415 7.00 3.63 -24.07
N ASN A 416 6.49 3.03 -22.99
CA ASN A 416 7.31 2.50 -21.90
C ASN A 416 8.10 1.23 -22.31
N LYS A 417 7.51 0.37 -23.14
CA LYS A 417 8.19 -0.81 -23.72
C LYS A 417 9.41 -0.48 -24.58
N GLU A 418 9.40 0.67 -25.27
CA GLU A 418 10.53 1.10 -26.11
C GLU A 418 11.72 1.62 -25.27
N LYS A 419 11.46 2.06 -24.03
CA LYS A 419 12.48 2.56 -23.09
C LYS A 419 13.06 1.45 -22.20
N ASP A 420 12.33 0.37 -21.94
CA ASP A 420 12.74 -0.73 -21.04
C ASP A 420 13.09 -2.03 -21.80
N SER A 421 14.17 -2.00 -22.59
CA SER A 421 14.76 -3.22 -23.21
C SER A 421 15.31 -4.25 -22.21
N ASN A 422 15.24 -3.98 -20.90
CA ASN A 422 15.74 -4.84 -19.82
C ASN A 422 14.65 -5.54 -19.00
N MET A 423 13.38 -5.51 -19.43
CA MET A 423 12.33 -6.22 -18.71
C MET A 423 12.54 -7.75 -18.85
N PRO A 424 12.68 -8.51 -17.74
CA PRO A 424 12.85 -9.95 -17.81
C PRO A 424 11.66 -10.59 -18.53
N ASP A 425 11.95 -11.60 -19.34
CA ASP A 425 10.95 -12.35 -20.10
C ASP A 425 9.77 -12.75 -19.21
N PHE A 426 8.54 -12.59 -19.71
CA PHE A 426 7.30 -12.87 -18.98
C PHE A 426 7.29 -14.29 -18.41
N GLN A 427 7.93 -15.23 -19.10
CA GLN A 427 8.09 -16.61 -18.65
C GLN A 427 8.93 -16.71 -17.37
N ILE A 428 9.97 -15.90 -17.23
CA ILE A 428 10.84 -15.85 -16.04
C ILE A 428 10.07 -15.25 -14.86
N LEU A 429 9.37 -14.14 -15.08
CA LEU A 429 8.55 -13.51 -14.03
C LEU A 429 7.42 -14.43 -13.56
N GLN A 430 6.74 -15.09 -14.50
CA GLN A 430 5.70 -16.07 -14.17
C GLN A 430 6.29 -17.29 -13.44
N ALA A 431 7.49 -17.75 -13.81
CA ALA A 431 8.18 -18.82 -13.10
C ALA A 431 8.56 -18.44 -11.67
N ILE A 432 9.05 -17.21 -11.45
CA ILE A 432 9.36 -16.67 -10.11
C ILE A 432 8.11 -16.61 -9.25
N VAL A 433 7.02 -16.07 -9.79
CA VAL A 433 5.75 -15.96 -9.05
C VAL A 433 5.16 -17.35 -8.76
N SER A 434 5.23 -18.27 -9.72
CA SER A 434 4.80 -19.66 -9.52
C SER A 434 5.65 -20.38 -8.46
N HIS A 435 6.95 -20.09 -8.40
CA HIS A 435 7.83 -20.62 -7.37
C HIS A 435 7.43 -20.09 -5.99
N PHE A 436 7.18 -18.78 -5.86
CA PHE A 436 6.71 -18.17 -4.62
C PHE A 436 5.38 -18.78 -4.16
N GLN A 437 4.42 -18.96 -5.08
CA GLN A 437 3.13 -19.58 -4.78
C GLN A 437 3.28 -21.01 -4.22
N LYS A 438 4.25 -21.78 -4.73
CA LYS A 438 4.55 -23.13 -4.20
C LYS A 438 5.29 -23.11 -2.88
N LEU A 439 6.20 -22.15 -2.66
CA LEU A 439 6.99 -22.07 -1.43
C LEU A 439 6.16 -21.63 -0.22
N PHE A 440 5.16 -20.78 -0.45
CA PHE A 440 4.34 -20.17 0.60
C PHE A 440 2.85 -20.56 0.56
N ASP A 441 2.51 -21.61 -0.20
CA ASP A 441 1.16 -22.18 -0.34
C ASP A 441 0.07 -21.15 -0.70
N VAL A 442 0.31 -20.37 -1.76
CA VAL A 442 -0.62 -19.32 -2.20
C VAL A 442 -1.37 -19.76 -3.47
N PRO A 443 -2.69 -20.03 -3.38
CA PRO A 443 -3.46 -20.58 -4.50
C PRO A 443 -3.75 -19.57 -5.62
N SER A 444 -3.68 -18.26 -5.37
CA SER A 444 -4.00 -17.22 -6.37
C SER A 444 -2.90 -16.17 -6.52
N LEU A 445 -2.74 -15.64 -7.73
CA LEU A 445 -1.82 -14.53 -8.02
C LEU A 445 -2.13 -13.28 -7.18
N THR A 446 -3.41 -13.01 -6.93
CA THR A 446 -3.86 -11.90 -6.08
C THR A 446 -3.45 -12.06 -4.62
N GLY A 447 -3.26 -13.29 -4.15
CA GLY A 447 -2.81 -13.58 -2.79
C GLY A 447 -1.31 -13.46 -2.59
N VAL A 448 -0.52 -13.40 -3.68
CA VAL A 448 0.95 -13.35 -3.62
C VAL A 448 1.42 -12.10 -2.90
N TYR A 449 0.88 -10.94 -3.25
CA TYR A 449 1.30 -9.68 -2.66
C TYR A 449 0.93 -9.57 -1.15
N PRO A 450 -0.31 -9.87 -0.72
CA PRO A 450 -0.64 -9.98 0.70
C PRO A 450 0.26 -10.94 1.46
N ARG A 451 0.51 -12.14 0.90
CA ARG A 451 1.36 -13.14 1.54
C ARG A 451 2.81 -12.70 1.63
N MET A 452 3.34 -12.06 0.60
CA MET A 452 4.68 -11.50 0.60
C MET A 452 4.85 -10.45 1.68
N ASN A 453 3.87 -9.54 1.83
CA ASN A 453 3.89 -8.55 2.89
C ASN A 453 3.85 -9.19 4.28
N GLU A 454 3.05 -10.25 4.45
CA GLU A 454 3.03 -11.02 5.70
C GLU A 454 4.38 -11.67 5.99
N VAL A 455 5.02 -12.30 4.99
CA VAL A 455 6.36 -12.90 5.13
C VAL A 455 7.40 -11.85 5.53
N TYR A 456 7.41 -10.68 4.90
CA TYR A 456 8.33 -9.60 5.27
C TYR A 456 8.06 -9.07 6.67
N THR A 457 6.79 -8.92 7.05
CA THR A 457 6.41 -8.50 8.40
C THR A 457 6.89 -9.51 9.44
N ARG A 458 6.63 -10.80 9.23
CA ARG A 458 7.06 -11.88 10.12
C ARG A 458 8.57 -12.02 10.20
N LEU A 459 9.28 -11.85 9.08
CA LEU A 459 10.75 -11.84 9.06
C LEU A 459 11.32 -10.66 9.83
N GLY A 460 10.70 -9.48 9.70
CA GLY A 460 11.03 -8.29 10.49
C GLY A 460 10.81 -8.51 11.99
N GLU A 461 9.65 -9.05 12.38
CA GLU A 461 9.33 -9.43 13.76
C GLU A 461 10.37 -10.43 14.31
N MET A 462 10.70 -11.46 13.55
CA MET A 462 11.65 -12.50 13.95
C MET A 462 13.07 -11.94 14.10
N ASN A 463 13.55 -11.14 13.15
CA ASN A 463 14.85 -10.48 13.27
C ASN A 463 14.91 -9.53 14.47
N ASN A 464 13.80 -8.85 14.76
CA ASN A 464 13.72 -8.00 15.94
C ASN A 464 13.74 -8.82 17.24
N ALA A 465 13.01 -9.93 17.31
CA ALA A 465 13.04 -10.85 18.44
C ALA A 465 14.45 -11.45 18.64
N VAL A 466 15.13 -11.85 17.56
CA VAL A 466 16.51 -12.35 17.60
C VAL A 466 17.44 -11.28 18.15
N ARG A 467 17.38 -10.05 17.65
CA ARG A 467 18.20 -8.94 18.15
C ARG A 467 17.93 -8.64 19.63
N ASN A 468 16.66 -8.58 20.04
CA ASN A 468 16.29 -8.36 21.44
C ASN A 468 16.83 -9.48 22.35
N LEU A 469 16.78 -10.74 21.90
CA LEU A 469 17.35 -11.86 22.65
C LEU A 469 18.88 -11.83 22.67
N GLN A 470 19.54 -11.39 21.59
CA GLN A 470 21.00 -11.18 21.58
C GLN A 470 21.41 -10.09 22.56
N GLU A 471 20.70 -8.97 22.58
CA GLU A 471 20.94 -7.85 23.49
C GLU A 471 20.72 -8.28 24.96
N LEU A 472 19.62 -8.98 25.24
CA LEU A 472 19.30 -9.47 26.59
C LEU A 472 20.32 -10.50 27.10
N LEU A 473 20.91 -11.29 26.20
CA LEU A 473 21.91 -12.30 26.52
C LEU A 473 23.35 -11.81 26.33
N GLU A 474 23.54 -10.52 26.02
CA GLU A 474 24.83 -9.88 25.73
C GLU A 474 25.68 -10.65 24.68
N LEU A 475 25.02 -11.22 23.68
CA LEU A 475 25.67 -11.90 22.56
C LEU A 475 26.01 -10.89 21.45
N ASP A 476 27.17 -11.08 20.82
CA ASP A 476 27.56 -10.25 19.67
C ASP A 476 26.48 -10.29 18.58
N SER A 477 26.24 -9.14 17.93
CA SER A 477 25.24 -9.00 16.85
C SER A 477 25.53 -9.87 15.61
N SER A 478 26.74 -10.42 15.50
CA SER A 478 27.17 -11.39 14.49
C SER A 478 26.93 -12.86 14.88
N SER A 479 26.42 -13.11 16.10
CA SER A 479 26.19 -14.46 16.61
C SER A 479 25.12 -15.20 15.81
N SER A 480 25.40 -16.44 15.42
CA SER A 480 24.45 -17.25 14.66
C SER A 480 23.19 -17.59 15.48
N LEU A 481 22.05 -17.77 14.79
CA LEU A 481 20.78 -18.18 15.42
C LEU A 481 20.92 -19.47 16.25
N CYS A 482 21.78 -20.40 15.81
CA CYS A 482 22.02 -21.65 16.52
C CYS A 482 22.65 -21.40 17.90
N VAL A 483 23.61 -20.48 17.98
CA VAL A 483 24.27 -20.12 19.25
C VAL A 483 23.26 -19.49 20.20
N LEU A 484 22.44 -18.55 19.72
CA LEU A 484 21.36 -17.91 20.48
C LEU A 484 20.37 -18.93 21.04
N VAL A 485 19.86 -19.84 20.19
CA VAL A 485 18.90 -20.87 20.65
C VAL A 485 19.57 -21.81 21.66
N SER A 486 20.85 -22.14 21.48
CA SER A 486 21.58 -23.00 22.40
C SER A 486 21.83 -22.34 23.77
N THR A 487 22.08 -21.03 23.82
CA THR A 487 22.27 -20.29 25.07
C THR A 487 20.94 -20.10 25.80
N VAL A 488 19.87 -19.74 25.08
CA VAL A 488 18.50 -19.74 25.63
C VAL A 488 18.17 -21.13 26.19
N GLY A 489 18.45 -22.19 25.45
CA GLY A 489 18.20 -23.57 25.89
C GLY A 489 19.00 -23.96 27.14
N LYS A 490 20.25 -23.49 27.28
CA LYS A 490 21.04 -23.67 28.51
C LYS A 490 20.46 -22.88 29.68
N LEU A 491 20.03 -21.64 29.45
CA LEU A 491 19.40 -20.79 30.47
C LEU A 491 18.09 -21.42 30.97
N CYS A 492 17.25 -21.91 30.07
CA CYS A 492 16.02 -22.62 30.43
C CYS A 492 16.29 -23.88 31.25
N ARG A 493 17.35 -24.64 30.95
CA ARG A 493 17.76 -25.79 31.78
C ARG A 493 18.20 -25.37 33.18
N LEU A 494 19.07 -24.36 33.28
CA LEU A 494 19.53 -23.81 34.56
C LEU A 494 18.38 -23.30 35.43
N ILE A 495 17.43 -22.57 34.84
CA ILE A 495 16.24 -22.08 35.55
C ILE A 495 15.35 -23.24 35.97
N ASN A 496 15.13 -24.23 35.10
CA ASN A 496 14.34 -25.40 35.46
C ASN A 496 14.98 -26.23 36.57
N GLU A 497 16.31 -26.39 36.55
CA GLU A 497 17.05 -27.08 37.61
C GLU A 497 16.96 -26.32 38.94
N ASP A 498 17.17 -25.00 38.96
CA ASP A 498 17.03 -24.14 40.15
C ASP A 498 15.59 -24.11 40.69
N VAL A 499 14.58 -24.03 39.80
CA VAL A 499 13.18 -24.11 40.20
C VAL A 499 12.85 -25.50 40.75
N THR A 500 13.37 -26.56 40.13
CA THR A 500 13.16 -27.93 40.63
C THR A 500 13.80 -28.09 42.01
N GLU A 501 15.02 -27.61 42.21
CA GLU A 501 15.69 -27.61 43.52
C GLU A 501 14.94 -26.78 44.56
N LYS A 502 14.46 -25.58 44.21
CA LYS A 502 13.65 -24.74 45.11
C LYS A 502 12.31 -25.39 45.45
N VAL A 503 11.67 -26.05 44.49
CA VAL A 503 10.44 -26.83 44.72
C VAL A 503 10.72 -28.00 45.65
N MET A 504 11.84 -28.71 45.48
CA MET A 504 12.27 -29.77 46.43
C MET A 504 12.62 -29.21 47.82
N GLN A 505 13.16 -27.99 47.93
CA GLN A 505 13.41 -27.34 49.21
C GLN A 505 12.13 -26.91 49.93
N VAL A 506 11.10 -26.46 49.19
CA VAL A 506 9.83 -25.99 49.76
C VAL A 506 8.89 -27.15 50.10
N LEU A 507 8.81 -28.17 49.24
CA LEU A 507 7.97 -29.35 49.46
C LEU A 507 8.65 -30.42 50.34
N GLY A 508 9.96 -30.29 50.58
CA GLY A 508 10.77 -31.34 51.20
C GLY A 508 11.08 -32.48 50.23
N PRO A 509 11.86 -33.49 50.65
CA PRO A 509 12.21 -34.66 49.82
C PRO A 509 11.02 -35.61 49.56
N GLU A 510 9.81 -35.22 49.95
CA GLU A 510 8.61 -36.02 49.80
C GLU A 510 7.99 -35.73 48.43
N ASP A 511 7.97 -36.75 47.57
CA ASP A 511 7.35 -36.66 46.24
C ASP A 511 5.93 -36.13 46.34
N LEU A 512 5.51 -35.31 45.37
CA LEU A 512 4.15 -34.75 45.29
C LEU A 512 3.07 -35.86 45.37
N GLN A 513 3.40 -37.06 44.88
CA GLN A 513 2.58 -38.27 45.01
C GLN A 513 2.49 -38.78 46.46
N SER A 514 3.56 -38.69 47.25
CA SER A 514 3.54 -39.02 48.67
C SER A 514 2.71 -38.02 49.48
N ILE A 515 2.72 -36.74 49.08
CA ILE A 515 1.86 -35.70 49.68
C ILE A 515 0.39 -35.96 49.32
N ILE A 516 0.10 -36.28 48.06
CA ILE A 516 -1.25 -36.66 47.59
C ILE A 516 -1.75 -37.88 48.36
N ASN A 517 -0.93 -38.93 48.49
CA ASN A 517 -1.31 -40.13 49.23
C ASN A 517 -1.56 -39.82 50.72
N LYS A 518 -0.74 -38.99 51.38
CA LYS A 518 -1.00 -38.53 52.76
C LYS A 518 -2.29 -37.69 52.86
N LEU A 519 -2.63 -36.93 51.82
CA LEU A 519 -3.86 -36.15 51.76
C LEU A 519 -5.09 -37.06 51.55
N GLU A 520 -4.98 -38.07 50.70
CA GLU A 520 -6.01 -39.10 50.48
C GLU A 520 -6.23 -39.95 51.74
N GLU A 521 -5.15 -40.33 52.45
CA GLU A 521 -5.25 -40.98 53.76
C GLU A 521 -5.98 -40.07 54.78
N HIS A 522 -5.76 -38.76 54.69
CA HIS A 522 -6.51 -37.79 55.48
C HIS A 522 -7.99 -37.71 55.08
N GLU A 523 -8.32 -37.81 53.79
CA GLU A 523 -9.71 -37.84 53.31
C GLU A 523 -10.47 -39.13 53.70
N GLU A 524 -9.78 -40.26 53.88
CA GLU A 524 -10.42 -41.48 54.41
C GLU A 524 -10.52 -41.49 55.95
N PHE A 525 -9.47 -41.01 56.64
CA PHE A 525 -9.44 -40.99 58.10
C PHE A 525 -10.43 -39.99 58.69
N PHE A 526 -10.54 -38.79 58.11
CA PHE A 526 -11.32 -37.70 58.71
C PHE A 526 -12.82 -37.98 58.79
N PRO A 527 -13.50 -38.54 57.77
CA PRO A 527 -14.90 -38.95 57.86
C PRO A 527 -15.13 -40.05 58.90
N ALA A 528 -14.23 -41.03 58.97
CA ALA A 528 -14.31 -42.10 59.98
C ALA A 528 -14.13 -41.55 61.40
N PHE A 529 -13.16 -40.65 61.59
CA PHE A 529 -12.93 -39.94 62.84
C PHE A 529 -14.11 -39.05 63.22
N GLN A 530 -14.67 -38.31 62.25
CA GLN A 530 -15.82 -37.43 62.46
C GLN A 530 -17.08 -38.23 62.81
N ALA A 531 -17.33 -39.37 62.15
CA ALA A 531 -18.42 -40.27 62.50
C ALA A 531 -18.28 -40.80 63.93
N PHE A 532 -17.11 -41.34 64.28
CA PHE A 532 -16.82 -41.80 65.64
C PHE A 532 -16.98 -40.69 66.68
N THR A 533 -16.56 -39.48 66.34
CA THR A 533 -16.67 -38.30 67.19
C THR A 533 -18.13 -37.89 67.40
N ASN A 534 -18.95 -37.90 66.35
CA ASN A 534 -20.37 -37.61 66.44
C ASN A 534 -21.11 -38.68 67.27
N ASP A 535 -20.75 -39.95 67.11
CA ASP A 535 -21.29 -41.04 67.93
C ASP A 535 -20.94 -40.81 69.41
N LEU A 536 -19.71 -40.38 69.72
CA LEU A 536 -19.31 -40.02 71.08
C LEU A 536 -20.08 -38.83 71.64
N LEU A 537 -20.31 -37.79 70.83
CA LEU A 537 -21.10 -36.62 71.23
C LEU A 537 -22.55 -37.00 71.52
N GLU A 538 -23.15 -37.88 70.73
CA GLU A 538 -24.52 -38.38 70.93
C GLU A 538 -24.63 -39.26 72.18
N ILE A 539 -23.70 -40.21 72.38
CA ILE A 539 -23.69 -41.09 73.56
C ILE A 539 -23.51 -40.30 74.85
N LEU A 540 -22.72 -39.23 74.82
CA LEU A 540 -22.41 -38.42 75.99
C LEU A 540 -23.40 -37.25 76.20
N GLU A 541 -24.30 -37.01 75.24
CA GLU A 541 -25.23 -35.86 75.18
C GLU A 541 -24.50 -34.49 75.29
N ILE A 542 -23.52 -34.27 74.42
CA ILE A 542 -22.68 -33.05 74.42
C ILE A 542 -22.60 -32.48 73.02
N ASP A 543 -22.66 -31.15 72.92
CA ASP A 543 -22.66 -30.45 71.63
C ASP A 543 -21.26 -29.97 71.17
N ASP A 544 -20.23 -30.13 72.02
CA ASP A 544 -18.88 -29.61 71.79
C ASP A 544 -17.80 -30.70 71.89
N LEU A 545 -16.94 -30.74 70.88
CA LEU A 545 -15.82 -31.66 70.73
C LEU A 545 -14.86 -31.59 71.93
N ASP A 546 -14.57 -30.37 72.38
CA ASP A 546 -13.61 -30.14 73.47
C ASP A 546 -14.16 -30.59 74.83
N ALA A 547 -15.48 -30.82 74.91
CA ALA A 547 -16.17 -31.29 76.11
C ALA A 547 -16.29 -32.83 76.19
N ILE A 548 -15.93 -33.57 75.13
CA ILE A 548 -15.91 -35.05 75.12
C ILE A 548 -14.99 -35.59 76.22
N VAL A 549 -13.72 -35.16 76.25
CA VAL A 549 -12.73 -35.67 77.22
C VAL A 549 -13.10 -35.33 78.67
N PRO A 550 -13.53 -34.09 79.01
CA PRO A 550 -14.05 -33.75 80.32
C PRO A 550 -15.26 -34.60 80.77
N ALA A 551 -16.18 -34.91 79.86
CA ALA A 551 -17.39 -35.64 80.21
C ALA A 551 -17.17 -37.15 80.37
N VAL A 552 -16.34 -37.76 79.53
CA VAL A 552 -15.88 -39.14 79.74
C VAL A 552 -15.17 -39.26 81.10
N ARG A 553 -14.35 -38.25 81.48
CA ARG A 553 -13.74 -38.20 82.81
C ARG A 553 -14.78 -38.08 83.92
N LYS A 554 -15.85 -37.28 83.75
CA LYS A 554 -16.97 -37.18 84.72
C LYS A 554 -17.73 -38.50 84.87
N LEU A 555 -18.04 -39.20 83.77
CA LEU A 555 -18.69 -40.51 83.80
C LEU A 555 -17.82 -41.57 84.47
N LYS A 556 -16.51 -41.53 84.24
CA LYS A 556 -15.53 -42.40 84.93
C LYS A 556 -15.45 -42.13 86.44
N ILE A 557 -15.75 -40.91 86.89
CA ILE A 557 -15.82 -40.54 88.32
C ILE A 557 -17.16 -40.96 88.94
N LEU A 558 -18.25 -41.03 88.15
CA LEU A 558 -19.58 -41.50 88.57
C LEU A 558 -19.73 -43.04 88.54
N SER A 559 -18.80 -43.75 87.90
CA SER A 559 -18.76 -45.23 87.83
C SER A 559 -17.93 -45.88 88.96
N TYR A 560 -17.48 -45.08 89.93
CA TYR A 560 -16.86 -45.48 91.20
C TYR A 560 -17.62 -44.80 92.34
#